data_AF-A0A8C4F2G4-F1
#
_entry.id   AF-A0A8C4F2G4-F1
#
_cell.length_a   1.000
_cell.length_b   1.000
_cell.length_c   1.000
_cell.angle_alpha   90.00
_cell.angle_beta   90.00
_cell.angle_gamma   90.00
#
_symmetry.space_group_name_H-M   'P 1'
#
loop_
_entity.id
_entity.type
_entity.pdbx_description
1 polymer ?
#
loop_
_entity_poly.entity_id
_entity_poly.type
_entity_poly.pdbx_seq_one_letter_code
_entity_poly.pdbx_strand_id
1 'polypeptide(L)' 'NILPPVSATMSDKPDISEVTSFDKSKLKKTETQEKNPLPTKESKEKEKKNTGN' A
#
# COMPACT_ATOMS: atom_id res chain seq x y z
N ASN A 1 -43.18 -33.33 0.53
CA ASN A 1 -42.14 -32.55 -0.15
C ASN A 1 -41.11 -32.07 0.85
N ILE A 2 -40.04 -32.83 1.04
CA ILE A 2 -38.89 -32.39 1.83
C ILE A 2 -37.96 -31.69 0.84
N LEU A 3 -37.86 -30.37 0.93
CA LEU A 3 -36.85 -29.60 0.19
C LEU A 3 -35.46 -30.07 0.68
N PRO A 4 -34.49 -30.31 -0.21
CA PRO A 4 -33.14 -30.64 0.23
C PRO A 4 -32.58 -29.49 1.08
N PRO A 5 -31.69 -29.77 2.05
CA PRO A 5 -30.98 -28.71 2.73
C PRO A 5 -30.20 -27.98 1.65
N VAL A 6 -30.57 -26.72 1.40
CA VAL A 6 -29.74 -25.81 0.62
C VAL A 6 -28.41 -25.79 1.34
N SER A 7 -27.42 -26.49 0.79
CA SER A 7 -26.03 -26.39 1.20
C SER A 7 -25.67 -24.92 1.04
N ALA A 8 -25.84 -24.17 2.12
CA ALA A 8 -25.40 -22.81 2.25
C ALA A 8 -23.88 -22.85 2.21
N THR A 9 -23.34 -22.94 1.00
CA THR A 9 -21.99 -22.54 0.67
C THR A 9 -21.98 -21.02 0.82
N MET A 10 -22.01 -20.55 2.07
CA MET A 10 -21.58 -19.22 2.41
C MET A 10 -20.09 -19.21 2.12
N SER A 11 -19.76 -18.91 0.87
CA SER A 11 -18.41 -18.60 0.44
C SER A 11 -18.04 -17.27 1.08
N ASP A 12 -17.75 -17.29 2.39
CA ASP A 12 -17.21 -16.16 3.18
C ASP A 12 -15.77 -15.78 2.74
N LYS A 13 -15.35 -16.20 1.54
CA LYS A 13 -14.08 -15.82 0.94
C LYS A 13 -14.34 -14.78 -0.13
N PRO A 14 -13.79 -13.56 0.03
CA PRO A 14 -13.89 -12.55 -1.01
C PRO A 14 -13.28 -13.10 -2.31
N ASP A 15 -13.91 -12.77 -3.44
CA ASP A 15 -13.38 -13.12 -4.75
C ASP A 15 -12.05 -12.40 -5.00
N ILE A 16 -10.94 -13.13 -4.90
CA ILE A 16 -9.59 -12.60 -5.11
C ILE A 16 -9.20 -12.53 -6.59
N SER A 17 -10.07 -12.96 -7.50
CA SER A 17 -9.82 -12.95 -8.96
C SER A 17 -9.64 -11.52 -9.49
N GLU A 18 -10.19 -10.54 -8.79
CA GLU A 18 -9.97 -9.12 -9.12
C GLU A 18 -8.49 -8.74 -8.90
N VAL A 19 -7.82 -9.26 -7.87
CA VAL A 19 -6.42 -8.93 -7.57
C VAL A 19 -5.47 -9.37 -8.68
N THR A 20 -5.77 -10.49 -9.35
CA THR A 20 -4.92 -11.02 -10.44
C THR A 20 -5.11 -10.28 -11.76
N SER A 21 -6.31 -9.75 -12.00
CA SER A 21 -6.70 -9.08 -13.25
C SER A 21 -6.77 -7.55 -13.16
N PHE A 22 -6.51 -6.99 -11.98
CA PHE A 22 -6.61 -5.56 -11.73
C PHE A 22 -5.61 -4.76 -12.59
N ASP A 23 -6.14 -3.80 -13.33
CA ASP A 23 -5.35 -2.90 -14.17
C ASP A 23 -4.72 -1.79 -13.34
N LYS A 24 -3.38 -1.79 -13.27
CA LYS A 24 -2.58 -0.77 -12.57
C LYS A 24 -2.80 0.64 -13.13
N SER A 25 -3.29 0.80 -14.35
CA SER A 25 -3.60 2.10 -14.94
C SER A 25 -4.75 2.81 -14.22
N LYS A 26 -5.66 2.04 -13.59
CA LYS A 26 -6.80 2.55 -12.82
C LYS A 26 -6.41 3.07 -11.43
N LEU A 27 -5.15 2.88 -11.00
CA LEU A 27 -4.64 3.47 -9.76
C LEU A 27 -4.49 4.99 -9.91
N LYS A 28 -5.05 5.73 -8.96
CA LYS A 28 -4.82 7.18 -8.88
C LYS A 28 -3.33 7.45 -8.73
N LYS A 29 -2.83 8.43 -9.49
CA LYS A 29 -1.47 8.93 -9.30
C LYS A 29 -1.40 9.57 -7.91
N THR A 30 -0.50 9.07 -7.09
CA THR A 30 -0.19 9.63 -5.78
C THR A 30 1.29 9.94 -5.74
N GLU A 31 1.63 11.13 -5.26
CA GLU A 31 3.02 11.51 -5.00
C GLU A 31 3.40 10.97 -3.62
N THR A 32 4.28 9.97 -3.59
CA THR A 32 4.80 9.43 -2.32
C THR A 32 5.88 10.36 -1.79
N GLN A 33 5.55 11.09 -0.72
CA GLN A 33 6.51 11.91 0.00
C GLN A 33 7.36 11.01 0.91
N GLU A 34 8.59 10.71 0.49
CA GLU A 34 9.57 10.01 1.33
C GLU A 34 9.91 10.91 2.53
N LYS A 35 9.52 10.47 3.74
CA LYS A 35 9.74 11.24 4.99
C LYS A 35 11.12 11.04 5.60
N ASN A 36 11.94 10.16 5.04
CA ASN A 36 13.29 9.90 5.51
C ASN A 36 14.30 9.80 4.34
N PRO A 37 14.38 10.82 3.47
CA PRO A 37 15.47 10.88 2.53
C PRO A 37 16.76 10.95 3.33
N LEU A 38 17.71 10.06 3.04
CA LEU A 38 19.03 10.13 3.66
C LEU A 38 19.56 11.56 3.51
N PRO A 39 20.09 12.18 4.57
CA PRO A 39 20.61 13.53 4.48
C PRO A 39 21.63 13.57 3.35
N THR A 40 21.40 14.47 2.39
CA THR A 40 22.32 14.69 1.27
C THR A 40 23.67 15.13 1.83
N LYS A 41 24.77 14.91 1.09
CA LYS A 41 26.11 15.31 1.53
C LYS A 41 26.14 16.80 1.96
N GLU A 42 25.40 17.63 1.26
CA GLU A 42 25.20 19.05 1.57
C GLU A 42 24.52 19.28 2.93
N SER A 43 23.50 18.49 3.27
CA SER A 43 22.80 18.59 4.56
C SER A 43 23.69 18.16 5.73
N LYS A 44 24.52 17.13 5.56
CA LYS A 44 25.45 16.64 6.59
C LYS A 44 26.53 17.67 6.95
N GLU A 45 27.04 18.39 5.95
CA GLU A 45 28.06 19.42 6.15
C GLU A 45 27.49 20.64 6.88
N LYS A 46 26.24 21.00 6.59
CA LYS A 46 25.52 22.08 7.25
C LYS A 46 25.21 21.77 8.71
N GLU A 47 24.83 20.52 9.06
CA GLU A 47 24.61 20.11 10.46
C GLU A 47 25.89 20.20 11.30
N LYS A 48 27.04 19.76 10.77
CA LYS A 48 28.33 19.85 11.48
C LYS A 48 28.73 21.30 11.81
N LYS A 49 28.31 22.26 10.97
CA LYS A 49 28.55 23.69 11.20
C LYS A 49 27.57 24.31 12.20
N ASN A 50 26.36 23.75 12.34
CA ASN A 50 25.27 24.31 13.14
C ASN A 50 25.24 23.80 14.60
N THR A 51 25.96 22.72 14.94
CA THR A 51 26.07 22.21 16.32
C THR A 51 27.28 22.73 17.08
N GLY A 52 27.98 23.73 16.54
CA GLY A 52 29.07 24.45 17.21
C GLY A 52 28.64 25.83 17.70
N ASN A 53 27.85 25.89 18.77
CA ASN A 53 27.77 27.04 19.68
C ASN A 53 27.41 26.55 21.09
#